data_AF-A0A920R3S5-F1
#
_entry.id   AF-A0A920R3S5-F1
#
_cell.length_a   1.000
_cell.length_b   1.000
_cell.length_c   1.000
_cell.angle_alpha   90.00
_cell.angle_beta   90.00
_cell.angle_gamma   90.00
#
_symmetry.space_group_name_H-M   'P 1'
#
loop_
_entity.id
_entity.type
_entity.pdbx_description
1 polymer ?
#
loop_
_entity_poly.entity_id
_entity_poly.type
_entity_poly.pdbx_seq_one_letter_code
_entity_poly.pdbx_strand_id
1 'polypeptide(L)' 'MDRPRLAEPSRQIGVSGGGVEKAWFGWPTDAEVEALRQDFARETDSAKQKALADKVQARAMDVVTYVPIGQYLGEIRLP' A
#
# COMPACT_ATOMS: atom_id res chain seq x y z
N MET A 1 -5.74 20.26 3.43
CA MET A 1 -5.22 19.74 2.13
C MET A 1 -4.47 18.44 2.40
N ASP A 2 -5.21 17.40 2.77
CA ASP A 2 -4.66 16.06 2.99
C ASP A 2 -4.91 15.29 1.70
N ARG A 3 -3.85 14.86 1.00
CA ARG A 3 -4.02 14.16 -0.28
C ARG A 3 -4.83 12.87 -0.02
N PRO A 4 -5.79 12.49 -0.88
CA PRO A 4 -6.39 11.17 -0.81
C PRO A 4 -5.25 10.15 -0.88
N ARG A 5 -5.03 9.36 0.18
CA ARG A 5 -3.89 8.43 0.24
C ARG A 5 -4.17 7.19 -0.61
N LEU A 6 -4.20 7.37 -1.93
CA LEU A 6 -4.17 6.33 -2.95
C LEU A 6 -3.05 5.30 -2.72
N ALA A 7 -1.96 5.76 -2.10
CA ALA A 7 -0.72 5.03 -1.90
C ALA A 7 -0.46 4.68 -0.43
N GLU A 8 -1.48 4.69 0.45
CA GLU A 8 -1.28 4.30 1.85
C GLU A 8 -0.96 2.80 1.92
N PRO A 9 0.27 2.43 2.34
CA PRO A 9 0.73 1.05 2.33
C PRO A 9 -0.29 0.12 2.98
N SER A 10 -0.78 0.43 4.17
CA SER A 10 -1.66 -0.44 4.95
C SER A 10 -2.99 -0.78 4.28
N ARG A 11 -3.52 0.09 3.41
CA ARG A 11 -4.86 -0.07 2.79
C ARG A 11 -4.80 -0.53 1.34
N GLN A 12 -3.61 -0.66 0.77
CA GLN A 12 -3.46 -0.99 -0.63
C GLN A 12 -3.46 -2.50 -0.83
N ILE A 13 -4.62 -3.05 -1.19
CA ILE A 13 -4.81 -4.50 -1.38
C ILE A 13 -3.93 -5.08 -2.49
N GLY A 14 -3.61 -4.30 -3.54
CA GLY A 14 -2.71 -4.76 -4.60
C GLY A 14 -1.25 -4.92 -4.15
N VAL A 15 -0.86 -4.27 -3.04
CA VAL A 15 0.51 -4.32 -2.51
C VAL A 15 0.69 -5.45 -1.51
N SER A 16 -0.37 -5.85 -0.78
CA SER A 16 -0.28 -6.96 0.17
C SER A 16 -0.99 -8.18 -0.36
N GLY A 17 -0.24 -9.27 -0.41
CA GLY A 17 -0.79 -10.59 -0.61
C GLY A 17 -1.29 -11.23 0.67
N GLY A 18 -1.25 -10.59 1.85
CA GLY A 18 -1.58 -11.25 3.12
C GLY A 18 -0.61 -12.38 3.55
N GLY A 19 0.49 -12.59 2.80
CA GLY A 19 1.42 -13.72 2.94
C GLY A 19 0.90 -15.03 2.33
N VAL A 20 1.79 -16.05 2.19
CA VAL A 20 1.52 -17.32 1.48
C VAL A 20 0.22 -18.00 1.94
N GLU A 21 -0.12 -17.88 3.23
CA GLU A 21 -1.25 -18.59 3.83
C GLU A 21 -2.60 -17.85 3.74
N LYS A 22 -2.59 -16.51 3.63
CA LYS A 22 -3.82 -15.69 3.67
C LYS A 22 -4.08 -14.94 2.36
N ALA A 23 -3.22 -15.14 1.37
CA ALA A 23 -3.38 -14.60 0.03
C ALA A 23 -4.59 -15.15 -0.70
N TRP A 24 -5.12 -14.33 -1.62
CA TRP A 24 -5.98 -14.85 -2.67
C TRP A 24 -5.21 -15.83 -3.56
N PHE A 25 -5.90 -16.84 -4.09
CA PHE A 25 -5.29 -17.86 -4.94
C PHE A 25 -4.53 -17.23 -6.12
N GLY A 26 -3.26 -17.60 -6.29
CA GLY A 26 -2.40 -17.12 -7.36
C GLY A 26 -1.73 -15.76 -7.12
N TRP A 27 -2.00 -15.09 -6.00
CA TRP A 27 -1.32 -13.83 -5.65
C TRP A 27 0.10 -14.11 -5.14
N PRO A 28 1.12 -13.34 -5.57
CA PRO A 28 2.48 -13.57 -5.12
C PRO A 28 2.65 -13.22 -3.64
N THR A 29 3.53 -13.96 -2.98
CA THR A 29 4.02 -13.57 -1.66
C THR A 29 5.34 -12.83 -1.80
N ASP A 30 5.40 -11.67 -1.16
CA ASP A 30 6.61 -10.85 -1.08
C ASP A 30 6.89 -10.53 0.39
N ALA A 31 7.88 -11.21 0.98
CA ALA A 31 8.19 -11.05 2.39
C ALA A 31 8.73 -9.65 2.73
N GLU A 32 9.38 -8.99 1.78
CA GLU A 32 9.97 -7.66 1.95
C GLU A 32 8.86 -6.60 2.04
N VAL A 33 7.89 -6.63 1.12
CA VAL A 33 6.79 -5.67 1.14
C VAL A 33 5.92 -5.84 2.39
N GLU A 34 5.73 -7.07 2.86
CA GLU A 34 4.96 -7.33 4.08
C GLU A 34 5.68 -6.81 5.33
N ALA A 35 7.01 -6.95 5.42
CA ALA A 35 7.80 -6.36 6.51
C ALA A 35 7.73 -4.83 6.48
N LEU A 36 7.93 -4.20 5.31
CA LEU A 36 7.87 -2.74 5.17
C LEU A 36 6.50 -2.17 5.53
N ARG A 37 5.40 -2.87 5.17
CA ARG A 37 4.04 -2.50 5.56
C ARG A 37 3.81 -2.60 7.05
N GLN A 38 4.33 -3.65 7.68
CA GLN A 38 4.24 -3.83 9.12
C GLN A 38 4.99 -2.72 9.87
N ASP A 39 6.18 -2.33 9.41
CA ASP A 39 6.93 -1.22 9.97
C ASP A 39 6.19 0.11 9.79
N PHE A 40 5.67 0.36 8.58
CA PHE A 40 4.84 1.55 8.30
C PHE A 40 3.65 1.67 9.26
N ALA A 41 2.96 0.56 9.54
CA ALA A 41 1.79 0.54 10.40
C ALA A 41 2.11 0.79 11.90
N ARG A 42 3.34 0.48 12.34
CA ARG A 42 3.78 0.66 13.73
C ARG A 42 4.50 1.98 13.97
N GLU A 43 5.01 2.62 12.91
CA GLU A 43 5.72 3.88 13.01
C GLU A 43 4.78 5.04 13.37
N THR A 44 5.20 5.82 14.37
CA THR A 44 4.43 6.96 14.91
C THR A 44 4.99 8.31 14.48
N ASP A 45 6.26 8.36 14.04
CA ASP A 45 6.86 9.55 13.46
C ASP A 45 6.43 9.72 12.00
N SER A 46 5.83 10.86 11.68
CA SER A 46 5.29 11.14 10.36
C SER A 46 6.36 11.15 9.24
N ALA A 47 7.58 11.62 9.54
CA ALA A 47 8.66 11.66 8.55
C ALA A 47 9.18 10.26 8.25
N LYS A 48 9.36 9.42 9.27
CA LYS A 48 9.74 8.01 9.11
C LYS A 48 8.63 7.20 8.45
N GLN A 49 7.38 7.44 8.81
CA GLN A 49 6.22 6.81 8.20
C GLN A 49 6.17 7.12 6.69
N LYS A 50 6.45 8.37 6.29
CA LYS A 50 6.58 8.73 4.87
C LYS A 50 7.73 7.98 4.19
N ALA A 51 8.90 7.91 4.81
CA ALA A 51 10.04 7.18 4.23
C ALA A 51 9.74 5.68 4.03
N LEU A 52 9.01 5.07 4.97
CA LEU A 52 8.56 3.68 4.85
C LEU A 52 7.54 3.51 3.71
N ALA A 53 6.60 4.46 3.55
CA ALA A 53 5.69 4.44 2.41
C ALA A 53 6.42 4.53 1.07
N ASP A 54 7.41 5.41 0.96
CA ASP A 54 8.22 5.57 -0.26
C ASP A 54 8.93 4.24 -0.61
N LYS A 55 9.43 3.48 0.39
CA LYS A 55 10.02 2.15 0.19
C LYS A 55 9.00 1.09 -0.25
N VAL A 56 7.81 1.08 0.37
CA VAL A 56 6.74 0.15 -0.04
C VAL A 56 6.35 0.38 -1.50
N GLN A 57 6.21 1.64 -1.91
CA GLN A 57 5.86 1.97 -3.28
C GLN A 57 6.97 1.59 -4.26
N ALA A 58 8.25 1.80 -3.90
CA ALA A 58 9.37 1.34 -4.71
C ALA A 58 9.34 -0.19 -4.92
N ARG A 59 9.17 -0.97 -3.84
CA ARG A 59 9.07 -2.44 -3.94
C ARG A 59 7.86 -2.88 -4.78
N ALA A 60 6.72 -2.22 -4.62
CA ALA A 60 5.53 -2.52 -5.42
C ALA A 60 5.75 -2.25 -6.92
N MET A 61 6.55 -1.25 -7.26
CA MET A 61 6.94 -0.94 -8.64
C MET A 61 8.00 -1.90 -9.20
N ASP A 62 8.80 -2.57 -8.36
CA ASP A 62 9.73 -3.61 -8.80
C ASP A 62 9.02 -4.93 -9.09
N VAL A 63 8.02 -5.28 -8.27
CA VAL A 63 7.25 -6.53 -8.41
C VAL A 63 6.15 -6.40 -9.47
N VAL A 64 5.56 -5.20 -9.60
CA VAL A 64 4.50 -4.87 -10.57
C VAL A 64 3.31 -5.84 -10.50
N THR A 65 2.84 -6.13 -9.28
CA THR A 65 1.70 -7.04 -9.09
C THR A 65 0.37 -6.48 -9.61
N TYR A 66 0.27 -5.15 -9.69
CA TYR A 66 -0.89 -4.44 -10.20
C TYR A 66 -0.46 -3.06 -10.72
N VAL A 67 -1.28 -2.49 -11.61
CA VAL A 67 -1.07 -1.15 -12.14
C VAL A 67 -2.28 -0.29 -11.75
N PRO A 68 -2.12 0.76 -10.94
CA PRO A 68 -3.21 1.66 -10.62
C PRO A 68 -3.59 2.50 -11.86
N ILE A 69 -4.84 2.39 -12.32
CA ILE A 69 -5.34 3.11 -13.52
C ILE A 69 -6.11 4.39 -13.20
N GLY A 70 -6.35 4.68 -11.92
CA GLY A 70 -7.09 5.86 -11.49
C GLY A 70 -7.73 5.65 -10.12
N GLN A 71 -8.36 6.72 -9.61
CA GLN A 71 -9.15 6.68 -8.38
C GLN A 71 -10.61 6.93 -8.73
N TYR A 72 -11.51 6.08 -8.22
CA TYR A 72 -12.92 6.43 -8.21
C TYR A 72 -13.16 7.50 -7.14
N LEU A 73 -13.54 8.69 -7.59
CA LEU A 73 -14.04 9.75 -6.72
C LEU A 73 -15.56 9.62 -6.73
N GLY A 74 -16.11 8.97 -5.70
CA GLY A 74 -17.55 8.92 -5.51
C GLY A 74 -18.15 10.33 -5.39
N GLU A 75 -19.46 10.42 -5.53
CA GLU A 75 -20.20 11.69 -5.51
C GLU A 75 -19.82 12.53 -4.28
N ILE A 76 -19.17 13.67 -4.51
CA ILE A 76 -18.94 14.66 -3.47
C ILE A 76 -20.27 15.41 -3.31
N ARG A 77 -21.11 14.99 -2.36
CA ARG A 77 -22.21 15.82 -1.88
C ARG A 77 -21.59 17.00 -1.11
N LEU A 78 -21.30 18.08 -1.83
CA LEU A 78 -21.07 19.38 -1.19
C LEU A 78 -22.40 19.85 -0.58
N PRO A 79 -22.38 20.49 0.61
CA PRO A 79 -23.57 21.15 1.14
C PRO A 79 -24.08 22.25 0.21
#